data_AF-A0A5N5D945-F1
#
_entry.id   AF-A0A5N5D945-F1
#
_cell.length_a   1.000
_cell.length_b   1.000
_cell.length_c   1.000
_cell.angle_alpha   90.00
_cell.angle_beta   90.00
_cell.angle_gamma   90.00
#
_symmetry.space_group_name_H-M   'P 1'
#
loop_
_entity.id
_entity.type
_entity.pdbx_description
1 polymer ?
#
loop_
_entity_poly.entity_id
_entity_poly.type
_entity_poly.pdbx_seq_one_letter_code
_entity_poly.pdbx_strand_id
1 'polypeptide(L)'
;MKVRIKQWNAVAAWRWDMPDDDLCGICRSPYDSTCSKCKFPGDGCPLLMGQCNHSFHMHCIEDWLKQEASQDKCPMCRQPFTVKDANTSMTEA
;
A
#
# COMPACT_ATOMS: atom_id res chain seq x y z
N MET A 1 46.16 -6.60 -0.95
CA MET A 1 45.84 -6.45 0.50
C MET A 1 44.47 -7.11 0.74
N LYS A 2 44.32 -7.98 1.75
CA LYS A 2 43.11 -8.80 1.96
C LYS A 2 42.46 -8.44 3.30
N VAL A 3 41.28 -7.81 3.26
CA VAL A 3 40.50 -7.46 4.45
C VAL A 3 39.50 -8.59 4.74
N ARG A 4 39.35 -9.00 6.01
CA ARG A 4 38.38 -10.01 6.46
C ARG A 4 37.44 -9.38 7.48
N ILE A 5 36.13 -9.42 7.22
CA ILE A 5 35.10 -9.02 8.18
C ILE A 5 35.00 -10.12 9.24
N LYS A 6 35.14 -9.75 10.52
CA LYS A 6 35.08 -10.70 11.65
C LYS A 6 33.66 -10.93 12.15
N GLN A 7 32.83 -9.88 12.14
CA GLN A 7 31.47 -9.91 12.63
C GLN A 7 30.68 -8.80 11.95
N TRP A 8 29.42 -9.07 11.62
CA TRP A 8 28.47 -8.10 11.09
C TRP A 8 27.16 -8.18 11.86
N ASN A 9 26.73 -7.07 12.42
CA ASN A 9 25.40 -6.92 13.02
C ASN A 9 24.58 -6.03 12.08
N ALA A 10 23.71 -6.64 11.29
CA ALA A 10 22.86 -5.92 10.35
C ALA A 10 21.54 -5.49 11.00
N VAL A 11 21.03 -4.35 10.58
CA VAL A 11 19.69 -3.85 10.92
C VAL A 11 18.98 -3.58 9.60
N ALA A 12 17.72 -4.00 9.50
CA ALA A 12 16.89 -3.78 8.34
C ALA A 12 15.54 -3.19 8.77
N ALA A 13 14.95 -2.43 7.86
CA ALA A 13 13.55 -2.02 7.92
C ALA A 13 12.90 -2.49 6.62
N TRP A 14 11.65 -2.95 6.72
CA TRP A 14 10.86 -3.28 5.55
C TRP A 14 10.21 -2.01 4.99
N ARG A 15 9.90 -2.01 3.70
CA ARG A 15 9.10 -1.00 3.01
C ARG A 15 8.27 -1.67 1.94
N TRP A 16 7.16 -1.05 1.58
CA TRP A 16 6.41 -1.47 0.40
C TRP A 16 7.19 -1.22 -0.89
N ASP A 17 7.20 -2.20 -1.79
CA ASP A 17 7.79 -2.05 -3.13
C ASP A 17 6.80 -1.35 -4.05
N MET A 18 6.84 -0.02 -4.07
CA MET A 18 5.88 0.85 -4.75
C MET A 18 6.58 1.91 -5.59
N PRO A 19 6.00 2.32 -6.73
CA PRO A 19 6.55 3.40 -7.54
C PRO A 19 6.37 4.76 -6.83
N ASP A 20 7.47 5.51 -6.68
CA ASP A 20 7.73 6.91 -6.22
C ASP A 20 6.79 7.62 -5.21
N ASP A 21 5.47 7.39 -5.22
CA ASP A 21 4.52 7.97 -4.28
C ASP A 21 4.32 7.05 -3.06
N ASP A 22 5.08 7.28 -2.00
CA ASP A 22 4.97 6.56 -0.73
C ASP A 22 3.73 6.93 0.11
N LEU A 23 2.81 7.74 -0.42
CA LEU A 23 1.69 8.32 0.32
C LEU A 23 0.33 7.86 -0.22
N CYS A 24 -0.59 7.54 0.70
CA CYS A 24 -1.98 7.27 0.35
C CYS A 24 -2.68 8.55 -0.15
N GLY A 25 -3.22 8.54 -1.36
CA GLY A 25 -3.90 9.71 -1.97
C GLY A 25 -5.16 10.20 -1.23
N ILE A 26 -5.67 9.44 -0.25
CA ILE A 26 -6.87 9.79 0.54
C ILE A 26 -6.46 10.36 1.90
N CYS A 27 -5.72 9.62 2.72
CA CYS A 27 -5.35 10.07 4.07
C CYS A 27 -4.01 10.82 4.13
N ARG A 28 -3.23 10.82 3.04
CA ARG A 28 -1.90 11.43 2.93
C ARG A 28 -0.86 10.92 3.92
N SER A 29 -1.14 9.79 4.58
CA SER A 29 -0.17 9.08 5.42
C SER A 29 0.72 8.19 4.55
N PRO A 30 1.99 7.98 4.95
CA PRO A 30 2.85 6.99 4.33
C PRO A 30 2.25 5.59 4.32
N TYR A 31 2.54 4.79 3.30
CA TYR A 31 2.08 3.40 3.21
C TYR A 31 2.66 2.49 4.31
N ASP A 32 3.85 2.80 4.80
CA ASP A 32 4.46 2.09 5.95
C ASP A 32 3.79 2.45 7.29
N SER A 33 2.92 3.46 7.30
CA SER A 33 2.23 3.96 8.50
C SER A 33 0.77 3.54 8.51
N THR A 34 0.12 3.71 9.67
CA THR A 34 -1.31 3.45 9.77
C THR A 34 -2.15 4.57 9.14
N CYS A 35 -3.28 4.18 8.55
CA CYS A 35 -4.32 5.15 8.17
C CYS A 35 -4.86 5.89 9.41
N SER A 36 -5.54 7.02 9.21
CA SER A 36 -6.05 7.88 10.29
C SER A 36 -7.03 7.19 11.27
N LYS A 37 -7.66 6.08 10.87
CA LYS A 37 -8.51 5.27 11.76
C LYS A 37 -7.75 4.24 12.59
N CYS A 38 -6.57 3.82 12.14
CA CYS A 38 -5.81 2.75 12.78
C CYS A 38 -4.80 3.34 13.77
N LYS A 39 -4.93 2.96 15.05
CA LYS A 39 -4.06 3.47 16.13
C LYS A 39 -2.70 2.78 16.20
N PHE A 40 -2.64 1.50 15.86
CA PHE A 40 -1.43 0.68 15.96
C PHE A 40 -1.13 0.01 14.61
N PRO A 41 0.15 -0.05 14.21
CA PRO A 41 0.55 -0.79 13.02
C PRO A 41 0.27 -2.28 13.22
N GLY A 42 -0.20 -2.95 12.15
CA GLY A 42 -0.56 -4.36 12.15
C GLY A 42 -1.44 -4.72 10.93
N ASP A 43 -1.93 -5.96 10.89
CA ASP A 43 -2.67 -6.53 9.75
C ASP A 43 -4.06 -5.91 9.52
N GLY A 44 -4.48 -4.98 10.39
CA GLY A 44 -5.79 -4.35 10.32
C GLY A 44 -5.94 -3.31 9.20
N CYS A 45 -4.88 -2.98 8.44
CA CYS A 45 -4.96 -2.00 7.37
C CYS A 45 -4.01 -2.32 6.20
N PRO A 46 -4.30 -3.36 5.40
CA PRO A 46 -3.49 -3.69 4.24
C PRO A 46 -3.61 -2.60 3.16
N LEU A 47 -2.63 -2.56 2.27
CA LEU A 47 -2.71 -1.77 1.05
C LEU A 47 -3.52 -2.49 -0.01
N LEU A 48 -4.41 -1.77 -0.67
CA LEU A 48 -5.15 -2.22 -1.83
C LEU A 48 -4.68 -1.44 -3.05
N MET A 49 -4.31 -2.17 -4.10
CA MET A 49 -3.97 -1.61 -5.40
C MET A 49 -5.15 -1.80 -6.35
N GLY A 50 -5.58 -0.73 -7.00
CA GLY A 50 -6.59 -0.81 -8.06
C GLY A 50 -5.99 -1.30 -9.37
N GLN A 51 -6.83 -1.78 -10.29
CA GLN A 51 -6.41 -2.07 -11.68
C GLN A 51 -5.84 -0.82 -12.40
N CYS A 52 -6.23 0.37 -11.95
CA CYS A 52 -5.68 1.66 -12.39
C CYS A 52 -4.28 1.98 -11.83
N ASN A 53 -3.63 1.03 -11.15
CA ASN A 53 -2.31 1.14 -10.53
C ASN A 53 -2.18 2.21 -9.44
N HIS A 54 -3.30 2.71 -8.91
CA HIS A 54 -3.33 3.56 -7.73
C HIS A 54 -3.57 2.72 -6.47
N SER A 55 -2.84 3.06 -5.41
CA SER A 55 -2.85 2.30 -4.17
C SER A 55 -3.32 3.13 -2.99
N PHE A 56 -4.04 2.49 -2.10
CA PHE A 56 -4.64 3.13 -0.95
C PHE A 56 -4.66 2.17 0.24
N HIS A 57 -4.70 2.71 1.45
CA HIS A 57 -5.07 1.92 2.62
C HIS A 57 -6.49 1.36 2.46
N MET A 58 -6.72 0.11 2.84
CA MET A 58 -8.02 -0.57 2.77
C MET A 58 -9.15 0.29 3.33
N HIS A 59 -9.03 0.77 4.58
CA HIS A 59 -10.07 1.61 5.19
C HIS A 59 -10.33 2.91 4.43
N CYS A 60 -9.28 3.51 3.86
CA CYS A 60 -9.44 4.76 3.12
C CYS A 60 -10.24 4.57 1.84
N ILE A 61 -9.95 3.51 1.07
CA ILE A 61 -10.66 3.26 -0.18
C ILE A 61 -12.07 2.71 0.06
N GLU A 62 -12.26 1.86 1.07
CA GLU A 62 -13.60 1.37 1.42
C GLU A 62 -14.52 2.50 1.88
N ASP A 63 -14.03 3.41 2.73
CA ASP A 63 -14.81 4.57 3.15
C ASP A 63 -15.13 5.51 1.99
N TRP A 64 -14.24 5.59 0.99
CA TRP A 64 -14.47 6.36 -0.21
C TRP A 64 -15.56 5.74 -1.09
N LEU A 65 -15.47 4.44 -1.38
CA LEU A 65 -16.46 3.74 -2.22
C LEU A 65 -17.84 3.69 -1.58
N LYS A 66 -17.94 3.68 -0.24
CA LYS A 66 -19.22 3.80 0.47
C LYS A 66 -19.94 5.13 0.26
N GLN A 67 -19.24 6.18 -0.19
CA GLN A 67 -19.87 7.47 -0.48
C GLN A 67 -20.56 7.45 -1.84
N GLU A 68 -21.85 7.75 -1.90
CA GLU A 68 -22.63 7.78 -3.15
C GLU A 68 -22.04 8.75 -4.20
N ALA A 69 -21.39 9.83 -3.76
CA ALA A 69 -20.73 10.80 -4.62
C ALA A 69 -19.51 10.24 -5.37
N SER A 70 -18.89 9.17 -4.84
CA SER A 70 -17.71 8.55 -5.44
C SER A 70 -18.04 7.77 -6.72
N GLN A 71 -19.29 7.30 -6.86
CA GLN A 71 -19.75 6.47 -7.98
C GLN A 71 -18.85 5.25 -8.25
N ASP A 72 -18.30 4.63 -7.19
CA ASP A 72 -17.35 3.52 -7.27
C ASP A 72 -16.09 3.82 -8.10
N LYS A 73 -15.68 5.09 -8.17
CA LYS A 73 -14.52 5.52 -8.96
C LYS A 73 -13.29 5.77 -8.10
N CYS A 74 -12.13 5.50 -8.66
CA CYS A 74 -10.83 5.84 -8.08
C CYS A 74 -10.72 7.37 -7.85
N PRO A 75 -10.27 7.82 -6.66
CA PRO A 75 -10.08 9.25 -6.37
C PRO A 75 -9.08 9.96 -7.31
N MET A 76 -8.09 9.23 -7.84
CA MET A 76 -6.99 9.80 -8.61
C MET A 76 -7.32 9.88 -10.11
N CYS A 77 -7.83 8.80 -10.71
CA CYS A 77 -8.06 8.74 -12.16
C CYS A 77 -9.55 8.70 -12.57
N ARG A 78 -10.48 8.65 -11.62
CA ARG A 78 -11.94 8.55 -11.85
C ARG A 78 -12.40 7.34 -12.68
N GLN A 79 -11.54 6.35 -12.89
CA GLN A 79 -11.91 5.06 -13.46
C GLN A 79 -12.66 4.21 -12.42
N PRO A 80 -13.55 3.29 -12.82
CA PRO A 80 -14.18 2.36 -11.88
C PRO A 80 -13.10 1.60 -11.10
N PHE A 81 -13.23 1.58 -9.77
CA PHE A 81 -12.23 1.00 -8.90
C PHE A 81 -12.50 -0.49 -8.71
N THR A 82 -11.58 -1.32 -9.20
CA THR A 82 -11.55 -2.77 -8.99
C THR A 82 -10.21 -3.13 -8.36
N VAL A 83 -10.25 -3.92 -7.29
CA VAL A 83 -9.04 -4.37 -6.60
C VAL A 83 -8.28 -5.34 -7.51
N LYS A 84 -6.96 -5.18 -7.58
CA LYS A 84 -6.06 -6.10 -8.26
C LYS A 84 -5.72 -7.22 -7.28
N ASP A 85 -6.20 -8.44 -7.53
CA ASP A 85 -5.93 -9.57 -6.67
C ASP A 85 -4.43 -9.95 -6.70
N ALA A 86 -3.79 -9.97 -5.53
CA ALA A 86 -2.39 -10.39 -5.38
C ALA A 86 -2.18 -11.91 -5.59
N ASN A 87 -3.25 -12.70 -5.73
CA ASN A 87 -3.18 -14.15 -5.95
C ASN A 87 -2.91 -14.57 -7.40
N THR A 88 -2.85 -13.64 -8.36
CA THR A 88 -2.52 -13.97 -9.76
C THR A 88 -1.00 -13.98 -10.04
N SER A 89 -0.17 -13.61 -9.06
CA SER A 89 1.30 -13.51 -9.24
C SER A 89 2.12 -14.56 -8.46
N MET A 90 1.53 -15.69 -8.06
CA MET A 90 2.26 -16.80 -7.39
C MET A 90 2.29 -18.12 -8.19
N THR A 91 2.01 -18.13 -9.49
CA THR A 91 2.15 -19.34 -10.33
C THR A 91 3.39 -19.40 -11.22
N GLU A 92 4.34 -18.47 -11.12
CA GLU A 92 5.60 -18.56 -11.88
C GLU A 92 6.81 -18.20 -11.03
N ALA A 93 7.33 -19.17 -10.28
CA ALA A 93 8.74 -19.31 -9.89
C ALA A 93 9.03 -20.74 -9.41
#